data_AF-A0A7L4FRJ8-F1
#
_entry.id   AF-A0A7L4FRJ8-F1
#
_cell.length_a   1.000
_cell.length_b   1.000
_cell.length_c   1.000
_cell.angle_alpha   90.00
_cell.angle_beta   90.00
_cell.angle_gamma   90.00
#
_symmetry.space_group_name_H-M   'P 1'
#
loop_
_entity.id
_entity.type
_entity.pdbx_description
1 polymer ?
#
loop_
_entity_poly.entity_id
_entity_poly.type
_entity_poly.pdbx_seq_one_letter_code
_entity_poly.pdbx_strand_id
1 'polypeptide(L)'
;ALIAIGQYSVTIETVDVGWCKEITDHGATQIAQSSKSLRYLGLMRCDQVNEATVEQLVQQYPHITFSTVLQDCKRTLERAYQMGWTPNTSTAS
;
A
#
# COMPACT_ATOMS: atom_id res chain seq x y z
N ALA A 1 -9.81 -9.21 10.78
CA ALA A 1 -9.04 -10.11 9.90
C ALA A 1 -7.55 -9.77 9.88
N LEU A 2 -7.16 -8.58 9.41
CA LEU A 2 -5.74 -8.19 9.28
C LEU A 2 -4.92 -8.37 10.57
N ILE A 3 -5.45 -7.92 11.71
CA ILE A 3 -4.80 -8.08 13.03
C ILE A 3 -4.50 -9.56 13.32
N ALA A 4 -5.49 -10.44 13.15
CA ALA A 4 -5.32 -11.87 13.40
C ALA A 4 -4.30 -12.51 12.46
N ILE A 5 -4.27 -12.10 11.18
CA ILE A 5 -3.24 -12.56 10.23
C ILE A 5 -1.86 -12.13 10.73
N GLY A 6 -1.68 -10.86 11.09
CA GLY A 6 -0.40 -10.35 11.56
C GLY A 6 0.08 -10.99 12.87
N GLN A 7 -0.85 -11.34 13.76
CA GLN A 7 -0.51 -11.93 15.06
C GLN A 7 -0.22 -13.42 14.99
N TYR A 8 -0.96 -14.17 14.18
CA TYR A 8 -0.95 -15.63 14.23
C TYR A 8 -0.31 -16.29 13.02
N SER A 9 -0.27 -15.62 11.87
CA SER A 9 0.39 -16.16 10.69
C SER A 9 1.86 -15.81 10.68
N VAL A 10 2.70 -16.84 10.62
CA VAL A 10 4.16 -16.70 10.49
C VAL A 10 4.64 -16.96 9.06
N THR A 11 3.73 -17.29 8.13
CA THR A 11 4.09 -17.71 6.76
C THR A 11 3.40 -16.93 5.65
N ILE A 12 2.33 -16.18 5.93
CA ILE A 12 1.63 -15.44 4.88
C ILE A 12 2.45 -14.21 4.47
N GLU A 13 2.90 -14.22 3.22
CA GLU A 13 3.68 -13.11 2.64
C GLU A 13 2.80 -12.11 1.87
N THR A 14 1.66 -12.54 1.36
CA THR A 14 0.77 -11.73 0.52
C THR A 14 -0.64 -11.73 1.09
N VAL A 15 -1.16 -10.53 1.37
CA VAL A 15 -2.55 -10.31 1.78
C VAL A 15 -3.14 -9.24 0.87
N ASP A 16 -4.25 -9.56 0.22
CA ASP A 16 -5.02 -8.57 -0.55
C ASP A 16 -6.43 -8.48 0.04
N VAL A 17 -6.78 -7.27 0.47
CA VAL A 17 -8.11 -6.94 1.01
C VAL A 17 -8.73 -5.78 0.25
N GLY A 18 -8.38 -5.63 -1.04
CA GLY A 18 -8.96 -4.59 -1.89
C GLY A 18 -10.50 -4.58 -1.85
N TRP A 19 -11.07 -3.39 -1.93
CA TRP A 19 -12.51 -3.10 -1.90
C TRP A 19 -13.23 -3.50 -0.61
N CYS A 20 -12.50 -3.91 0.44
CA CYS A 20 -13.08 -4.19 1.74
C CYS A 20 -13.31 -2.88 2.53
N LYS A 21 -14.59 -2.54 2.76
CA LYS A 21 -15.04 -1.24 3.32
C LYS A 21 -14.67 -1.01 4.78
N GLU A 22 -14.42 -2.08 5.53
CA GLU A 22 -14.16 -2.05 6.98
C GLU A 22 -12.66 -2.12 7.31
N ILE A 23 -11.79 -2.03 6.30
CA ILE A 23 -10.34 -1.96 6.51
C ILE A 23 -9.96 -0.52 6.85
N THR A 24 -9.29 -0.34 7.98
CA THR A 24 -8.91 0.97 8.52
C THR A 24 -7.39 1.10 8.69
N ASP A 25 -6.93 2.33 8.92
CA ASP A 25 -5.54 2.64 9.28
C ASP A 25 -5.00 1.74 10.39
N HIS A 26 -5.82 1.50 11.43
CA HIS A 26 -5.44 0.64 12.55
C HIS A 26 -5.18 -0.79 12.10
N GLY A 27 -6.06 -1.36 11.27
CA GLY A 27 -5.91 -2.72 10.75
C GLY A 27 -4.66 -2.89 9.88
N ALA A 28 -4.41 -1.93 8.97
CA ALA A 28 -3.24 -1.91 8.11
C ALA A 28 -1.92 -1.76 8.89
N THR A 29 -1.92 -0.87 9.90
CA THR A 29 -0.77 -0.66 10.78
C THR A 29 -0.45 -1.90 11.61
N GLN A 30 -1.46 -2.53 12.22
CA GLN A 30 -1.27 -3.68 13.08
C GLN A 30 -0.71 -4.90 12.34
N ILE A 31 -1.18 -5.17 11.11
CA ILE A 31 -0.64 -6.29 10.32
C ILE A 31 0.80 -6.04 9.88
N ALA A 32 1.15 -4.81 9.48
CA ALA A 32 2.52 -4.44 9.12
C ALA A 32 3.48 -4.53 10.31
N GLN A 33 3.01 -4.15 11.51
CA GLN A 33 3.77 -4.24 12.76
C GLN A 33 4.00 -5.68 13.24
N SER A 34 2.95 -6.50 13.19
CA SER A 34 2.95 -7.81 13.86
C SER A 34 3.48 -8.93 12.96
N SER A 35 3.24 -8.84 11.65
CA SER A 35 3.63 -9.90 10.72
C SER A 35 5.13 -9.89 10.46
N LYS A 36 5.77 -11.06 10.57
CA LYS A 36 7.20 -11.25 10.28
C LYS A 36 7.47 -11.66 8.83
N SER A 37 6.46 -12.22 8.16
CA SER A 37 6.56 -12.77 6.81
C SER A 37 5.92 -11.88 5.74
N LEU A 38 5.08 -10.90 6.11
CA LEU A 38 4.40 -10.05 5.13
C LEU A 38 5.41 -9.34 4.21
N ARG A 39 5.11 -9.35 2.91
CA ARG A 39 5.86 -8.70 1.82
C ARG A 39 4.95 -7.88 0.93
N TYR A 40 3.66 -8.19 0.86
CA TYR A 40 2.68 -7.47 0.08
C TYR A 40 1.37 -7.28 0.85
N LEU A 41 0.86 -6.04 0.85
CA LEU A 41 -0.45 -5.69 1.40
C LEU A 41 -1.25 -4.88 0.37
N GLY A 42 -2.28 -5.50 -0.20
CA GLY A 42 -3.25 -4.87 -1.10
C GLY A 42 -4.35 -4.15 -0.32
N LEU A 43 -4.45 -2.83 -0.52
CA LEU A 43 -5.40 -1.93 0.13
C LEU A 43 -6.17 -1.09 -0.92
N MET A 44 -6.26 -1.61 -2.16
CA MET A 44 -6.95 -0.95 -3.26
C MET A 44 -8.40 -0.64 -2.88
N ARG A 45 -8.80 0.64 -2.91
CA ARG A 45 -10.19 1.06 -2.56
C ARG A 45 -10.64 0.65 -1.15
N CYS A 46 -9.71 0.58 -0.21
CA CYS A 46 -10.01 0.57 1.22
C CYS A 46 -10.19 2.02 1.69
N ASP A 47 -11.36 2.60 1.45
CA ASP A 47 -11.60 4.05 1.58
C ASP A 47 -11.47 4.60 3.02
N GLN A 48 -11.38 3.75 4.04
CA GLN A 48 -11.08 4.13 5.44
C GLN A 48 -9.59 4.01 5.80
N VAL A 49 -8.72 3.75 4.82
CA VAL A 49 -7.27 3.83 4.98
C VAL A 49 -6.78 5.14 4.36
N ASN A 50 -6.21 6.00 5.19
CA ASN A 50 -5.71 7.29 4.78
C ASN A 50 -4.35 7.15 4.08
N GLU A 51 -4.15 7.92 3.00
CA GLU A 51 -2.89 7.90 2.26
C GLU A 51 -1.70 8.31 3.13
N ALA A 52 -1.87 9.27 4.04
CA ALA A 52 -0.81 9.68 4.97
C ALA A 52 -0.33 8.51 5.85
N THR A 53 -1.23 7.62 6.27
CA THR A 53 -0.87 6.40 7.00
C THR A 53 -0.09 5.45 6.10
N VAL A 54 -0.51 5.27 4.85
CA VAL A 54 0.19 4.41 3.89
C VAL A 54 1.61 4.94 3.62
N GLU A 55 1.77 6.25 3.43
CA GLU A 55 3.08 6.87 3.26
C GLU A 55 4.01 6.63 4.46
N GLN A 56 3.49 6.75 5.68
CA GLN A 56 4.24 6.42 6.89
C GLN A 56 4.63 4.94 6.95
N LEU A 57 3.70 4.04 6.61
CA LEU A 57 3.95 2.59 6.63
C LEU A 57 5.00 2.19 5.59
N VAL A 58 4.97 2.77 4.38
CA VAL A 58 5.98 2.56 3.34
C VAL A 58 7.38 2.95 3.84
N GLN A 59 7.50 4.05 4.57
CA GLN A 59 8.78 4.50 5.15
C GLN A 59 9.25 3.61 6.29
N GLN A 60 8.34 3.18 7.18
CA GLN A 60 8.66 2.37 8.35
C GLN A 60 8.94 0.91 8.00
N TYR A 61 8.29 0.38 6.97
CA TYR A 61 8.36 -1.04 6.58
C TYR A 61 8.76 -1.20 5.12
N PRO A 62 10.00 -0.85 4.73
CA PRO A 62 10.45 -0.83 3.33
C PRO A 62 10.51 -2.21 2.65
N HIS A 63 10.41 -3.29 3.43
CA HIS A 63 10.34 -4.67 2.92
C HIS A 63 8.91 -5.11 2.54
N ILE A 64 7.90 -4.28 2.84
CA ILE A 64 6.49 -4.53 2.53
C ILE A 64 6.07 -3.60 1.39
N THR A 65 5.53 -4.17 0.33
CA THR A 65 4.88 -3.42 -0.75
C THR A 65 3.43 -3.15 -0.38
N PHE A 66 3.12 -1.89 -0.10
CA PHE A 66 1.74 -1.42 0.06
C PHE A 66 1.19 -1.04 -1.31
N SER A 67 0.07 -1.65 -1.70
CA SER A 67 -0.61 -1.40 -2.98
C SER A 67 -1.92 -0.67 -2.74
N THR A 68 -1.90 0.63 -3.04
CA THR A 68 -3.08 1.50 -3.14
C THR A 68 -3.11 2.11 -4.53
N VAL A 69 -4.21 2.78 -4.89
CA VAL A 69 -4.29 3.53 -6.15
C VAL A 69 -3.10 4.48 -6.29
N LEU A 70 -2.84 5.31 -5.27
CA LEU A 70 -1.80 6.34 -5.33
C LEU A 70 -0.38 5.75 -5.31
N GLN A 71 -0.13 4.74 -4.48
CA GLN A 71 1.19 4.09 -4.44
C GLN A 71 1.53 3.38 -5.76
N ASP A 72 0.55 2.72 -6.38
CA ASP A 72 0.77 2.03 -7.66
C ASP A 72 0.91 3.03 -8.83
N CYS A 73 0.13 4.12 -8.82
CA CYS A 73 0.31 5.23 -9.76
C CYS A 73 1.69 5.87 -9.61
N LYS A 74 2.13 6.18 -8.39
CA LYS A 74 3.44 6.77 -8.11
C LYS A 74 4.57 5.88 -8.64
N ARG A 75 4.54 4.58 -8.33
CA ARG A 75 5.54 3.61 -8.82
C ARG A 75 5.57 3.52 -10.34
N THR A 76 4.40 3.58 -10.98
CA THR A 76 4.29 3.55 -12.44
C THR A 76 4.84 4.83 -13.05
N LEU A 77 4.51 6.00 -12.49
CA LEU A 77 5.00 7.30 -12.93
C LEU A 77 6.52 7.41 -12.75
N GLU A 78 7.06 6.99 -11.60
CA GLU A 78 8.51 6.97 -11.35
C GLU A 78 9.25 6.15 -12.42
N ARG A 79 8.73 4.98 -12.80
CA ARG A 79 9.29 4.17 -13.88
C ARG A 79 9.18 4.88 -15.24
N ALA A 80 8.05 5.52 -15.53
CA ALA A 80 7.87 6.28 -16.76
C ALA A 80 8.89 7.42 -16.87
N TYR A 81 9.09 8.18 -15.78
CA TYR A 81 10.10 9.25 -15.71
C TYR A 81 11.52 8.72 -15.92
N GLN A 82 11.85 7.57 -15.33
CA GLN A 82 13.15 6.91 -15.55
C GLN A 82 13.37 6.49 -17.02
N MET A 83 12.30 6.20 -17.75
CA MET A 83 12.32 5.92 -19.19
C MET A 83 12.28 7.17 -20.07
N GLY A 84 12.35 8.38 -19.47
CA GLY A 84 12.35 9.64 -20.21
C GLY A 84 10.98 10.12 -20.64
N TRP A 85 9.89 9.51 -20.15
CA TRP A 85 8.55 10.05 -20.36
C TRP A 85 8.41 11.37 -19.58
N THR A 86 7.87 12.39 -20.23
CA THR A 86 7.45 13.62 -19.59
C THR A 86 5.96 13.85 -19.89
N PRO A 87 5.16 14.30 -18.90
CA PRO A 87 3.77 14.64 -19.15
C PRO A 87 3.70 15.77 -20.18
N ASN A 88 2.87 15.61 -21.20
CA ASN A 88 2.60 16.69 -22.15
C ASN A 88 1.98 17.86 -21.39
N THR A 89 2.71 18.97 -21.27
CA THR A 89 2.24 20.22 -20.68
C THR A 89 1.41 21.06 -21.67
N SER A 90 0.68 20.42 -22.58
CA SER A 90 -0.16 21.08 -23.56
C SER A 90 -1.43 21.63 -22.88
N THR A 91 -1.33 22.91 -22.47
CA THR A 91 -2.40 23.90 -22.27
C THR A 91 -3.50 23.60 -21.24
N ALA A 92 -3.34 24.17 -20.03
CA ALA A 92 -4.44 24.89 -19.40
C ALA A 92 -4.32 26.36 -19.85
N SER A 93 -5.11 26.74 -20.85
CA SER A 93 -5.47 28.14 -21.13
C SER A 93 -6.74 28.47 -20.37
#